data_AF-A0A399HTE4-F1
#
_entry.id   AF-A0A399HTE4-F1
#
_cell.length_a   1.000
_cell.length_b   1.000
_cell.length_c   1.000
_cell.angle_alpha   90.00
_cell.angle_beta   90.00
_cell.angle_gamma   90.00
#
_symmetry.space_group_name_H-M   'P 1'
#
loop_
_entity.id
_entity.type
_entity.pdbx_description
1 polymer ?
#
loop_
_entity_poly.entity_id
_entity_poly.type
_entity_poly.pdbx_seq_one_letter_code
_entity_poly.pdbx_strand_id
1 'polypeptide(L)'
;MAMKLGVGATMKHPGPAMVYMSKAPSSVKEYEGDGEWFKIFESGVCDPSKDFLGTAWCTWDNDRIEFTVPAEVPEGEYLIRSEHVGIHGAHGGEAEFYYGCAQVKVTGGGSGTPSPTVKFPGAYKQDDESFNFSIWGGYKEYPMPGPAVWTGGNSGGAQSPAQTPTEDTTSPAPSSAPSSAPSSAPVASEAVAHNAENCNGGKAKRGRRAFREALLRKE
;
A
#
# COMPACT_ATOMS: atom_id res chain seq x y z
N MET A 1 -4.18 -2.81 11.76
CA MET A 1 -5.30 -3.35 10.93
C MET A 1 -4.72 -4.42 10.01
N ALA A 2 -5.53 -5.36 9.53
CA ALA A 2 -5.06 -6.36 8.57
C ALA A 2 -6.16 -6.74 7.57
N MET A 3 -5.77 -6.98 6.31
CA MET A 3 -6.61 -7.69 5.34
C MET A 3 -6.11 -9.12 5.24
N LYS A 4 -6.93 -10.06 5.70
CA LYS A 4 -6.63 -11.49 5.78
C LYS A 4 -7.17 -12.21 4.56
N LEU A 5 -6.40 -13.13 4.00
CA LEU A 5 -6.86 -14.03 2.95
C LEU A 5 -7.98 -14.94 3.46
N GLY A 6 -8.95 -15.22 2.58
CA GLY A 6 -10.04 -16.14 2.87
C GLY A 6 -9.57 -17.60 2.98
N VAL A 7 -10.46 -18.47 3.49
CA VAL A 7 -10.33 -19.95 3.48
C VAL A 7 -9.02 -20.51 4.06
N GLY A 8 -8.32 -19.77 4.91
CA GLY A 8 -7.05 -20.20 5.51
C GLY A 8 -5.88 -20.22 4.52
N ALA A 9 -5.99 -19.50 3.40
CA ALA A 9 -4.92 -19.39 2.43
C ALA A 9 -3.76 -18.51 2.92
N THR A 10 -2.60 -18.71 2.32
CA THR A 10 -1.37 -17.93 2.53
C THR A 10 -0.81 -17.47 1.18
N MET A 11 -0.13 -16.34 1.14
CA MET A 11 0.55 -15.86 -0.07
C MET A 11 1.73 -16.78 -0.42
N LYS A 12 1.67 -17.40 -1.62
CA LYS A 12 2.70 -18.32 -2.15
C LYS A 12 3.31 -17.86 -3.47
N HIS A 13 3.08 -16.60 -3.85
CA HIS A 13 3.80 -15.96 -4.93
C HIS A 13 4.85 -15.00 -4.33
N PRO A 14 6.08 -14.96 -4.87
CA PRO A 14 7.04 -13.94 -4.50
C PRO A 14 6.53 -12.59 -5.00
N GLY A 15 6.60 -11.57 -4.16
CA GLY A 15 6.33 -10.20 -4.57
C GLY A 15 5.81 -9.30 -3.46
N PRO A 16 5.69 -8.00 -3.76
CA PRO A 16 5.39 -6.97 -2.77
C PRO A 16 3.93 -7.02 -2.30
N ALA A 17 3.66 -6.27 -1.25
CA ALA A 17 2.31 -5.85 -0.89
C ALA A 17 2.25 -4.34 -0.67
N MET A 18 1.13 -3.72 -1.03
CA MET A 18 0.86 -2.31 -0.85
C MET A 18 -0.55 -2.10 -0.28
N VAL A 19 -0.74 -1.01 0.47
CA VAL A 19 -2.06 -0.58 0.92
C VAL A 19 -2.25 0.89 0.62
N TYR A 20 -3.38 1.21 0.00
CA TYR A 20 -3.78 2.56 -0.35
C TYR A 20 -5.08 2.93 0.35
N MET A 21 -5.27 4.22 0.59
CA MET A 21 -6.53 4.78 1.05
C MET A 21 -7.02 5.83 0.05
N SER A 22 -8.34 5.93 -0.09
CA SER A 22 -8.99 6.99 -0.85
C SER A 22 -10.22 7.49 -0.10
N LYS A 23 -10.29 8.81 0.10
CA LYS A 23 -11.40 9.45 0.82
C LYS A 23 -12.64 9.47 -0.07
N ALA A 24 -13.76 8.98 0.44
CA ALA A 24 -15.03 9.13 -0.24
C ALA A 24 -15.43 10.61 -0.28
N PRO A 25 -15.90 11.14 -1.42
CA PRO A 25 -16.40 12.51 -1.50
C PRO A 25 -17.72 12.70 -0.73
N SER A 26 -18.41 11.60 -0.44
CA SER A 26 -19.62 11.55 0.38
C SER A 26 -19.68 10.23 1.16
N SER A 27 -20.71 9.40 0.93
CA SER A 27 -20.82 8.06 1.52
C SER A 27 -19.88 7.07 0.83
N VAL A 28 -19.10 6.32 1.61
CA VAL A 28 -18.24 5.25 1.07
C VAL A 28 -19.06 4.10 0.45
N LYS A 29 -20.32 3.95 0.86
CA LYS A 29 -21.21 2.90 0.31
C LYS A 29 -21.47 3.08 -1.19
N GLU A 30 -21.52 4.33 -1.64
CA GLU A 30 -21.75 4.70 -3.04
C GLU A 30 -20.43 5.09 -3.74
N TYR A 31 -19.30 4.98 -3.05
CA TYR A 31 -18.01 5.38 -3.60
C TYR A 31 -17.41 4.26 -4.46
N GLU A 32 -17.11 4.59 -5.72
CA GLU A 32 -16.57 3.68 -6.73
C GLU A 32 -15.03 3.67 -6.80
N GLY A 33 -14.37 4.45 -5.94
CA GLY A 33 -12.91 4.53 -5.90
C GLY A 33 -12.28 5.33 -7.04
N ASP A 34 -13.04 6.22 -7.69
CA ASP A 34 -12.62 7.06 -8.84
C ASP A 34 -11.88 8.36 -8.45
N GLY A 35 -11.66 8.57 -7.15
CA GLY A 35 -10.89 9.69 -6.61
C GLY A 35 -9.39 9.41 -6.47
N GLU A 36 -8.74 10.27 -5.69
CA GLU A 36 -7.30 10.20 -5.41
C GLU A 36 -6.99 9.11 -4.37
N TRP A 37 -5.95 8.34 -4.63
CA TRP A 37 -5.43 7.30 -3.74
C TRP A 37 -4.04 7.68 -3.25
N PHE A 38 -3.81 7.54 -1.94
CA PHE A 38 -2.48 7.71 -1.33
C PHE A 38 -2.06 6.39 -0.71
N LYS A 39 -0.75 6.07 -0.81
CA LYS A 39 -0.19 4.85 -0.24
C LYS A 39 0.06 5.06 1.25
N ILE A 40 -0.38 4.13 2.10
CA ILE A 40 -0.16 4.16 3.56
C ILE A 40 0.78 3.06 4.05
N PHE A 41 1.04 2.06 3.22
CA PHE A 41 1.90 0.94 3.55
C PHE A 41 2.47 0.31 2.29
N GLU A 42 3.70 -0.18 2.40
CA GLU A 42 4.25 -1.14 1.47
C GLU A 42 5.19 -2.11 2.18
N SER A 43 5.37 -3.28 1.58
CA SER A 43 6.36 -4.27 1.98
C SER A 43 6.91 -4.96 0.75
N GLY A 44 8.23 -5.18 0.73
CA GLY A 44 8.95 -5.86 -0.35
C GLY A 44 9.74 -7.04 0.18
N VAL A 45 11.05 -7.02 -0.08
CA VAL A 45 12.00 -8.03 0.41
C VAL A 45 12.34 -7.72 1.88
N CYS A 46 12.17 -8.68 2.80
CA CYS A 46 12.63 -8.56 4.19
C CYS A 46 14.03 -9.08 4.41
N ASP A 47 14.42 -10.11 3.66
CA ASP A 47 15.65 -10.85 3.92
C ASP A 47 16.30 -11.26 2.58
N PRO A 48 17.20 -10.43 2.04
CA PRO A 48 17.85 -10.69 0.75
C PRO A 48 18.80 -11.90 0.79
N SER A 49 19.09 -12.46 1.98
CA SER A 49 19.91 -13.67 2.12
C SER A 49 19.12 -14.97 1.91
N LYS A 50 17.78 -14.89 1.90
CA LYS A 50 16.87 -16.02 1.70
C LYS A 50 16.53 -16.24 0.23
N ASP A 51 15.77 -17.31 -0.03
CA ASP A 51 15.28 -17.63 -1.37
C ASP A 51 14.42 -16.49 -1.93
N PHE A 52 14.94 -15.83 -2.97
CA PHE A 52 14.28 -14.71 -3.63
C PHE A 52 13.03 -15.13 -4.41
N LEU A 53 12.86 -16.43 -4.68
CA LEU A 53 11.63 -17.01 -5.26
C LEU A 53 10.55 -17.28 -4.20
N GLY A 54 10.84 -17.04 -2.91
CA GLY A 54 9.85 -17.20 -1.86
C GLY A 54 10.22 -16.48 -0.56
N THR A 55 10.92 -17.16 0.34
CA THR A 55 11.09 -16.73 1.75
C THR A 55 11.85 -15.41 1.98
N ALA A 56 12.43 -14.81 0.94
CA ALA A 56 13.01 -13.45 1.03
C ALA A 56 11.94 -12.35 1.12
N TRP A 57 10.70 -12.61 0.70
CA TRP A 57 9.63 -11.61 0.66
C TRP A 57 8.88 -11.53 1.99
N CYS A 58 8.59 -10.30 2.44
CA CYS A 58 7.80 -10.07 3.65
C CYS A 58 6.41 -10.73 3.59
N THR A 59 5.86 -10.91 2.40
CA THR A 59 4.53 -11.45 2.14
C THR A 59 4.50 -12.97 2.16
N TRP A 60 5.66 -13.64 2.01
CA TRP A 60 5.70 -15.08 1.80
C TRP A 60 5.15 -15.85 3.01
N ASP A 61 4.27 -16.80 2.72
CA ASP A 61 3.59 -17.66 3.71
C ASP A 61 2.74 -16.90 4.74
N ASN A 62 2.51 -15.60 4.54
CA ASN A 62 1.61 -14.83 5.38
C ASN A 62 0.16 -15.01 4.93
N ASP A 63 -0.74 -15.08 5.89
CA ASP A 63 -2.20 -15.16 5.67
C ASP A 63 -2.86 -13.78 5.62
N ARG A 64 -2.09 -12.69 5.73
CA ARG A 64 -2.60 -11.32 5.78
C ARG A 64 -1.57 -10.28 5.34
N ILE A 65 -2.06 -9.12 4.92
CA ILE A 65 -1.30 -7.88 4.83
C ILE A 65 -1.68 -7.03 6.04
N GLU A 66 -0.73 -6.82 6.95
CA GLU A 66 -0.90 -6.04 8.17
C GLU A 66 -0.32 -4.64 8.00
N PHE A 67 -1.08 -3.63 8.42
CA PHE A 67 -0.75 -2.22 8.24
C PHE A 67 -1.38 -1.35 9.33
N THR A 68 -0.88 -0.12 9.46
CA THR A 68 -1.41 0.91 10.36
C THR A 68 -1.94 2.06 9.53
N VAL A 69 -3.13 2.56 9.89
CA VAL A 69 -3.65 3.82 9.34
C VAL A 69 -2.94 4.96 10.07
N PRO A 70 -2.21 5.87 9.38
CA PRO A 70 -1.55 6.99 10.03
C PRO A 70 -2.53 7.83 10.84
N ALA A 71 -2.13 8.30 12.03
CA ALA A 71 -3.00 9.06 12.92
C ALA A 71 -3.42 10.41 12.30
N GLU A 72 -2.61 10.92 11.38
CA GLU A 72 -2.79 12.17 10.69
C GLU A 72 -3.80 12.08 9.54
N VAL A 73 -4.27 10.86 9.18
CA VAL A 73 -5.36 10.69 8.20
C VAL A 73 -6.56 11.51 8.68
N PRO A 74 -7.10 12.43 7.85
CA PRO A 74 -8.28 13.19 8.23
C PRO A 74 -9.49 12.30 8.51
N GLU A 75 -10.35 12.73 9.42
CA GLU A 75 -11.61 12.03 9.68
C GLU A 75 -12.48 11.92 8.42
N GLY A 76 -13.22 10.83 8.26
CA GLY A 76 -14.12 10.63 7.12
C GLY A 76 -14.30 9.17 6.75
N GLU A 77 -15.04 8.93 5.67
CA GLU A 77 -15.23 7.59 5.12
C GLU A 77 -14.25 7.35 3.97
N TYR A 78 -13.66 6.16 3.92
CA TYR A 78 -12.58 5.81 3.01
C TYR A 78 -12.76 4.42 2.43
N LEU A 79 -12.33 4.23 1.18
CA LEU A 79 -11.93 2.92 0.71
C LEU A 79 -10.47 2.67 1.10
N ILE A 80 -10.18 1.46 1.60
CA ILE A 80 -8.83 0.93 1.71
C ILE A 80 -8.67 -0.14 0.64
N ARG A 81 -7.63 -0.03 -0.21
CA ARG A 81 -7.26 -1.03 -1.22
C ARG A 81 -5.98 -1.72 -0.77
N SER A 82 -6.06 -3.01 -0.44
CA SER A 82 -4.88 -3.84 -0.18
C SER A 82 -4.57 -4.67 -1.41
N GLU A 83 -3.29 -4.74 -1.76
CA GLU A 83 -2.79 -5.40 -2.96
C GLU A 83 -1.55 -6.22 -2.65
N HIS A 84 -1.50 -7.45 -3.16
CA HIS A 84 -0.30 -8.26 -3.32
C HIS A 84 -0.05 -8.44 -4.81
N VAL A 85 1.20 -8.29 -5.26
CA VAL A 85 1.56 -8.50 -6.66
C VAL A 85 2.51 -9.69 -6.76
N GLY A 86 2.09 -10.77 -7.41
CA GLY A 86 2.96 -11.89 -7.74
C GLY A 86 3.84 -11.54 -8.94
N ILE A 87 5.16 -11.58 -8.78
CA ILE A 87 6.11 -11.12 -9.81
C ILE A 87 6.93 -12.24 -10.46
N HIS A 88 6.52 -13.49 -10.27
CA HIS A 88 7.23 -14.65 -10.85
C HIS A 88 7.21 -14.69 -12.39
N GLY A 89 6.17 -14.13 -13.01
CA GLY A 89 6.07 -13.93 -14.46
C GLY A 89 6.33 -12.49 -14.94
N ALA A 90 6.73 -11.57 -14.05
CA ALA A 90 6.80 -10.13 -14.37
C ALA A 90 7.75 -9.84 -15.55
N HIS A 91 8.89 -10.52 -15.65
CA HIS A 91 9.82 -10.37 -16.79
C HIS A 91 9.21 -10.69 -18.17
N GLY A 92 8.07 -11.38 -18.21
CA GLY A 92 7.29 -11.67 -19.43
C GLY A 92 6.05 -10.79 -19.59
N GLY A 93 5.86 -9.77 -18.75
CA GLY A 93 4.64 -8.98 -18.69
C GLY A 93 3.46 -9.72 -18.03
N GLU A 94 3.74 -10.78 -17.27
CA GLU A 94 2.75 -11.65 -16.62
C GLU A 94 2.74 -11.43 -15.09
N ALA A 95 2.91 -10.19 -14.63
CA ALA A 95 2.71 -9.85 -13.23
C ALA A 95 1.25 -10.06 -12.81
N GLU A 96 1.03 -10.68 -11.65
CA GLU A 96 -0.29 -11.06 -11.16
C GLU A 96 -0.73 -10.14 -10.02
N PHE A 97 -1.82 -9.40 -10.21
CA PHE A 97 -2.32 -8.44 -9.23
C PHE A 97 -3.48 -9.03 -8.42
N TYR A 98 -3.27 -9.22 -7.12
CA TYR A 98 -4.26 -9.71 -6.18
C TYR A 98 -4.67 -8.58 -5.23
N TYR A 99 -5.84 -8.00 -5.41
CA TYR A 99 -6.29 -6.88 -4.57
C TYR A 99 -7.75 -6.99 -4.13
N GLY A 100 -8.07 -6.31 -3.04
CA GLY A 100 -9.43 -6.17 -2.51
C GLY A 100 -9.60 -4.86 -1.75
N CYS A 101 -10.85 -4.48 -1.48
CA CYS A 101 -11.16 -3.25 -0.75
C CYS A 101 -12.03 -3.47 0.48
N ALA A 102 -11.79 -2.60 1.46
CA ALA A 102 -12.63 -2.45 2.63
C ALA A 102 -13.18 -1.03 2.68
N GLN A 103 -14.43 -0.90 3.09
CA GLN A 103 -15.02 0.38 3.47
C GLN A 103 -14.72 0.62 4.94
N VAL A 104 -14.19 1.80 5.25
CA VAL A 104 -13.85 2.17 6.63
C VAL A 104 -14.32 3.58 6.95
N LYS A 105 -14.59 3.82 8.23
CA LYS A 105 -14.79 5.16 8.77
C LYS A 105 -13.66 5.48 9.74
N VAL A 106 -12.87 6.51 9.39
CA VAL A 106 -11.84 7.06 10.26
C VAL A 106 -12.49 8.06 11.21
N THR A 107 -12.41 7.79 12.52
CA THR A 107 -12.93 8.66 13.58
C THR A 107 -11.77 9.20 14.42
N GLY A 108 -11.79 10.47 14.83
CA GLY A 108 -10.68 11.06 15.60
C GLY A 108 -9.39 11.18 14.80
N GLY A 109 -9.49 11.38 13.50
CA GLY A 109 -8.34 11.58 12.60
C GLY A 109 -7.63 12.91 12.81
N GLY A 110 -6.51 13.12 12.11
CA GLY A 110 -5.71 14.34 12.19
C GLY A 110 -5.98 15.36 11.09
N SER A 111 -5.05 16.29 10.92
CA SER A 111 -5.12 17.39 9.94
C SER A 111 -4.12 17.23 8.78
N GLY A 112 -3.69 15.99 8.51
CA GLY A 112 -2.73 15.69 7.46
C GLY A 112 -3.27 15.98 6.07
N THR A 113 -2.39 16.17 5.09
CA THR A 113 -2.74 16.33 3.68
C THR A 113 -2.05 15.24 2.87
N PRO A 114 -2.73 14.11 2.61
CA PRO A 114 -2.13 12.96 1.92
C PRO A 114 -1.56 13.32 0.56
N SER A 115 -0.31 12.93 0.34
CA SER A 115 0.45 13.17 -0.88
C SER A 115 1.73 12.33 -0.85
N PRO A 116 2.28 11.90 -2.01
CA PRO A 116 1.70 12.03 -3.34
C PRO A 116 0.47 11.13 -3.54
N THR A 117 -0.42 11.53 -4.44
CA THR A 117 -1.62 10.74 -4.83
C THR A 117 -1.54 10.21 -6.25
N VAL A 118 -2.31 9.16 -6.52
CA VAL A 118 -2.48 8.53 -7.83
C VAL A 118 -3.94 8.10 -8.04
N LYS A 119 -4.26 7.64 -9.25
CA LYS A 119 -5.58 7.05 -9.58
C LYS A 119 -5.45 5.60 -10.01
N PHE A 120 -6.49 4.81 -9.75
CA PHE A 120 -6.63 3.46 -10.30
C PHE A 120 -7.85 3.43 -11.24
N PRO A 121 -7.69 3.14 -12.55
CA PRO A 121 -6.43 2.93 -13.27
C PRO A 121 -5.57 4.20 -13.44
N GLY A 122 -4.27 4.02 -13.69
CA GLY A 122 -3.31 5.12 -13.97
C GLY A 122 -2.05 5.12 -13.10
N ALA A 123 -2.11 4.56 -11.90
CA ALA A 123 -0.98 4.48 -10.96
C ALA A 123 0.16 3.59 -11.45
N TYR A 124 -0.16 2.61 -12.31
CA TYR A 124 0.75 1.60 -12.83
C TYR A 124 0.72 1.61 -14.36
N LYS A 125 1.88 1.38 -14.96
CA LYS A 125 2.04 1.22 -16.40
C LYS A 125 2.61 -0.14 -16.73
N GLN A 126 2.29 -0.62 -17.93
CA GLN A 126 2.75 -1.93 -18.39
C GLN A 126 4.28 -2.01 -18.48
N ASP A 127 4.96 -0.90 -18.73
CA ASP A 127 6.41 -0.78 -18.85
C ASP A 127 7.12 -0.36 -17.55
N ASP A 128 6.40 -0.26 -16.42
CA ASP A 128 7.05 0.00 -15.12
C ASP A 128 8.04 -1.11 -14.80
N GLU A 129 9.22 -0.74 -14.27
CA GLU A 129 10.29 -1.67 -13.94
C GLU A 129 9.80 -2.75 -12.95
N SER A 130 8.92 -2.38 -12.01
CA SER A 130 8.30 -3.27 -11.01
C SER A 130 7.52 -4.44 -11.62
N PHE A 131 6.98 -4.27 -12.84
CA PHE A 131 6.16 -5.25 -13.54
C PHE A 131 6.85 -5.88 -14.74
N ASN A 132 8.09 -5.46 -15.04
CA ASN A 132 8.99 -6.11 -16.01
C ASN A 132 10.24 -6.70 -15.32
N PHE A 133 10.21 -6.78 -13.98
CA PHE A 133 11.31 -7.24 -13.16
C PHE A 133 11.56 -8.74 -13.31
N SER A 134 12.83 -9.16 -13.31
CA SER A 134 13.20 -10.57 -13.28
C SER A 134 13.75 -10.98 -11.91
N ILE A 135 12.94 -11.76 -11.18
CA ILE A 135 13.34 -12.42 -9.93
C ILE A 135 14.32 -13.58 -10.14
N TRP A 136 14.52 -14.00 -11.39
CA TRP A 136 15.40 -15.10 -11.74
C TRP A 136 16.87 -14.64 -11.77
N GLY A 137 17.76 -15.51 -11.30
CA GLY A 137 19.21 -15.24 -11.28
C GLY A 137 19.74 -14.61 -9.99
N GLY A 138 18.98 -14.69 -8.89
CA GLY A 138 19.41 -14.23 -7.56
C GLY A 138 18.87 -12.84 -7.20
N TYR A 139 19.20 -12.40 -5.99
CA TYR A 139 18.70 -11.15 -5.42
C TYR A 139 19.11 -9.94 -6.26
N LYS A 140 18.14 -9.05 -6.50
CA LYS A 140 18.30 -7.70 -7.01
C LYS A 140 17.36 -6.80 -6.22
N GLU A 141 17.75 -5.54 -6.04
CA GLU A 141 16.86 -4.57 -5.41
C GLU A 141 15.59 -4.42 -6.24
N TYR A 142 14.44 -4.60 -5.59
CA TYR A 142 13.14 -4.56 -6.24
C TYR A 142 12.60 -3.13 -6.28
N PRO A 143 12.32 -2.56 -7.46
CA PRO A 143 11.74 -1.23 -7.56
C PRO A 143 10.28 -1.29 -7.12
N MET A 144 9.94 -0.67 -5.99
CA MET A 144 8.55 -0.63 -5.50
C MET A 144 7.66 0.23 -6.40
N PRO A 145 6.48 -0.27 -6.83
CA PRO A 145 5.60 0.47 -7.73
C PRO A 145 4.79 1.55 -7.02
N GLY A 146 4.34 2.55 -7.79
CA GLY A 146 3.44 3.60 -7.31
C GLY A 146 4.11 4.69 -6.45
N PRO A 147 3.32 5.58 -5.82
CA PRO A 147 3.86 6.71 -5.05
C PRO A 147 4.57 6.25 -3.78
N ALA A 148 5.39 7.13 -3.18
CA ALA A 148 5.94 6.89 -1.85
C ALA A 148 4.83 6.71 -0.79
N VAL A 149 5.12 5.97 0.28
CA VAL A 149 4.23 5.87 1.45
C VAL A 149 4.08 7.24 2.10
N TRP A 150 2.84 7.68 2.28
CA TRP A 150 2.52 8.88 3.05
C TRP A 150 2.51 8.56 4.55
N THR A 151 3.34 9.28 5.30
CA THR A 151 3.59 9.04 6.74
C THR A 151 2.97 10.09 7.66
N GLY A 152 1.99 10.85 7.17
CA GLY A 152 1.18 11.76 8.00
C GLY A 152 1.48 13.27 7.87
N GLY A 153 2.50 13.66 7.12
CA GLY A 153 2.88 15.07 6.98
C GLY A 153 1.90 15.93 6.17
N ASN A 154 1.90 17.24 6.43
CA ASN A 154 1.33 18.24 5.52
C ASN A 154 2.33 18.51 4.39
N SER A 155 1.86 18.47 3.16
CA SER A 155 2.71 18.60 1.97
C SER A 155 3.28 20.02 1.85
N GLY A 156 4.50 20.21 2.34
CA GLY A 156 5.26 21.45 2.26
C GLY A 156 6.75 21.14 2.21
N GLY A 157 7.20 20.49 1.14
CA GLY A 157 8.62 20.21 0.93
C GLY A 157 8.84 19.23 -0.21
N ALA A 158 9.53 19.71 -1.25
CA ALA A 158 9.91 18.94 -2.42
C ALA A 158 10.71 17.68 -2.05
N GLN A 159 10.53 16.64 -2.87
CA GLN A 159 11.41 15.48 -2.93
C GLN A 159 12.87 15.94 -3.11
N SER A 160 13.78 15.36 -2.31
CA SER A 160 15.21 15.28 -2.65
C SER A 160 15.80 14.00 -2.04
N PRO A 161 16.70 13.29 -2.76
CA PRO A 161 17.06 11.92 -2.48
C PRO A 161 18.11 11.77 -1.37
N ALA A 162 18.24 10.52 -0.92
CA ALA A 162 19.16 9.97 0.08
C ALA A 162 20.47 10.74 0.31
N GLN A 163 20.76 11.02 1.59
CA GLN A 163 22.12 11.31 2.05
C GLN A 163 22.54 10.34 3.15
N THR A 164 23.72 9.79 2.93
CA THR A 164 24.55 8.88 3.72
C THR A 164 24.83 9.42 5.12
N PRO A 165 24.95 8.58 6.17
CA PRO A 165 25.40 9.04 7.49
C PRO A 165 26.93 9.16 7.52
N THR A 166 27.44 10.36 7.78
CA THR A 166 28.81 10.56 8.29
C THR A 166 28.79 10.61 9.81
N GLU A 167 29.59 9.76 10.45
CA GLU A 167 29.88 9.75 11.88
C GLU A 167 30.51 11.09 12.32
N ASP A 168 30.13 11.59 13.50
CA ASP A 168 31.08 12.25 14.37
C ASP A 168 30.68 12.14 15.85
N THR A 169 31.70 11.94 16.69
CA THR A 169 31.61 11.53 18.10
C THR A 169 31.83 12.73 19.03
N THR A 170 30.91 13.00 19.99
CA THR A 170 31.25 13.38 21.40
C THR A 170 30.01 13.51 22.32
N SER A 171 30.21 13.27 23.61
CA SER A 171 29.24 13.18 24.75
C SER A 171 29.83 13.93 25.98
N PRO A 172 29.16 14.15 27.16
CA PRO A 172 27.73 14.18 27.54
C PRO A 172 27.26 15.42 28.40
N ALA A 173 25.92 15.56 28.54
CA ALA A 173 25.08 15.92 29.72
C ALA A 173 25.22 17.31 30.45
N PRO A 174 24.20 17.83 31.21
CA PRO A 174 23.10 17.10 31.88
C PRO A 174 21.65 17.67 31.88
N SER A 175 20.73 16.72 32.09
CA SER A 175 19.51 16.72 32.95
C SER A 175 18.56 17.93 33.02
N SER A 176 17.33 17.74 32.52
CA SER A 176 16.09 18.00 33.29
C SER A 176 14.90 17.26 32.67
N ALA A 177 14.06 16.68 33.52
CA ALA A 177 12.76 16.07 33.23
C ALA A 177 11.79 16.50 34.35
N PRO A 178 10.47 16.24 34.28
CA PRO A 178 9.64 15.82 33.15
C PRO A 178 8.45 16.78 32.89
N SER A 179 7.79 16.68 31.74
CA SER A 179 6.39 17.11 31.62
C SER A 179 5.63 16.16 30.71
N SER A 180 4.51 15.70 31.25
CA SER A 180 3.61 14.67 30.75
C SER A 180 2.97 15.02 29.40
N ALA A 181 3.14 14.17 28.40
CA ALA A 181 2.33 14.14 27.19
C ALA A 181 1.22 13.08 27.31
N PRO A 182 0.00 13.35 26.82
CA PRO A 182 -1.11 12.41 26.93
C PRO A 182 -0.91 11.20 26.01
N SER A 183 -1.21 10.03 26.55
CA SER A 183 -1.32 8.77 25.81
C SER A 183 -2.48 8.89 24.83
N SER A 184 -2.19 8.96 23.52
CA SER A 184 -3.20 8.81 22.47
C SER A 184 -3.57 7.34 22.35
N ALA A 185 -4.84 7.04 22.62
CA ALA A 185 -5.44 5.75 22.34
C ALA A 185 -5.39 5.45 20.82
N PRO A 186 -5.34 4.18 20.42
CA PRO A 186 -5.37 3.81 19.01
C PRO A 186 -6.67 4.31 18.35
N VAL A 187 -6.52 4.92 17.17
CA VAL A 187 -7.64 5.33 16.29
C VAL A 187 -8.45 4.07 15.97
N ALA A 188 -9.67 4.01 16.48
CA ALA A 188 -10.60 2.93 16.16
C ALA A 188 -11.11 3.12 14.73
N SER A 189 -11.04 2.06 13.92
CA SER A 189 -11.62 2.01 12.59
C SER A 189 -12.49 0.77 12.50
N GLU A 190 -13.78 0.96 12.24
CA GLU A 190 -14.69 -0.13 11.90
C GLU A 190 -14.57 -0.39 10.39
N ALA A 191 -14.29 -1.65 10.02
CA ALA A 191 -14.07 -2.04 8.63
C ALA A 191 -15.08 -3.12 8.21
N VAL A 192 -15.74 -2.92 7.07
CA VAL A 192 -16.57 -3.95 6.42
C VAL A 192 -15.96 -4.27 5.05
N ALA A 193 -15.49 -5.50 4.88
CA ALA A 193 -14.92 -5.98 3.62
C ALA A 193 -16.02 -6.18 2.56
N HIS A 194 -15.79 -5.69 1.33
CA HIS A 194 -16.70 -5.82 0.19
C HIS A 194 -15.94 -6.35 -1.05
N ASN A 195 -16.68 -6.79 -2.07
CA ASN A 195 -16.11 -7.31 -3.32
C ASN A 195 -15.15 -6.32 -4.01
N ALA A 196 -14.18 -6.85 -4.77
CA ALA A 196 -13.17 -6.09 -5.52
C ALA A 196 -13.72 -5.13 -6.60
N GLU A 197 -15.03 -5.16 -6.88
CA GLU A 197 -15.69 -4.38 -7.93
C GLU A 197 -15.56 -2.86 -7.68
N ASN A 198 -15.57 -2.41 -6.42
CA ASN A 198 -15.44 -1.00 -6.04
C ASN A 198 -13.97 -0.51 -5.99
N CYS A 199 -12.99 -1.37 -6.30
CA CYS A 199 -11.55 -1.04 -6.19
C CYS A 199 -10.92 -0.49 -7.46
N ASN A 200 -11.66 -0.49 -8.57
CA ASN A 200 -11.08 -0.30 -9.92
C ASN A 200 -11.47 1.05 -10.55
N GLY A 201 -11.97 2.01 -9.76
CA GLY A 201 -12.21 3.38 -10.18
C GLY A 201 -13.27 3.55 -11.27
N GLY A 202 -14.30 2.70 -11.29
CA GLY A 202 -15.39 2.84 -12.25
C GLY A 202 -16.44 1.75 -12.18
N LYS A 203 -17.62 2.04 -12.75
CA LYS A 203 -18.79 1.16 -12.80
C LYS A 203 -18.45 -0.20 -13.41
N ALA A 204 -18.05 -1.17 -12.60
CA ALA A 204 -17.98 -2.55 -13.03
C ALA A 204 -19.42 -3.02 -13.30
N LYS A 205 -19.78 -3.14 -14.59
CA LYS A 205 -21.05 -3.74 -15.01
C LYS A 205 -21.13 -5.13 -14.38
N ARG A 206 -22.14 -5.35 -13.52
CA ARG A 206 -22.51 -6.67 -12.98
C ARG A 206 -22.41 -7.72 -14.09
N GLY A 207 -21.45 -8.64 -13.97
CA GLY A 207 -21.28 -9.71 -14.95
C GLY A 207 -19.88 -10.30 -14.97
N ARG A 208 -19.71 -11.41 -14.24
CA ARG A 208 -18.71 -12.49 -14.41
C ARG A 208 -17.83 -12.37 -15.69
N ARG A 209 -16.77 -11.53 -15.68
CA ARG A 209 -15.62 -11.60 -16.61
C ARG A 209 -14.48 -10.59 -16.34
N ALA A 210 -14.32 -10.09 -15.12
CA ALA A 210 -13.28 -9.11 -14.83
C ALA A 210 -11.94 -9.77 -14.46
N PHE A 211 -11.15 -10.20 -15.45
CA PHE A 211 -9.69 -10.34 -15.28
C PHE A 211 -8.88 -10.26 -16.59
N ARG A 212 -9.51 -10.13 -17.77
CA ARG A 212 -8.77 -10.07 -19.05
C ARG A 212 -8.84 -8.73 -19.78
N GLU A 213 -9.65 -7.76 -19.32
CA GLU A 213 -9.93 -6.54 -20.11
C GLU A 213 -9.29 -5.24 -19.58
N ALA A 214 -8.66 -5.24 -18.40
CA ALA A 214 -8.06 -4.01 -17.86
C ALA A 214 -6.74 -3.61 -18.55
N LEU A 215 -6.09 -4.53 -19.28
CA LEU A 215 -4.79 -4.30 -19.96
C LEU A 215 -4.90 -4.09 -21.49
N LEU A 216 -6.10 -4.12 -22.09
CA LEU A 216 -6.26 -4.18 -23.56
C LEU A 216 -7.02 -3.02 -24.21
N ARG A 217 -7.29 -1.91 -23.52
CA ARG A 217 -7.77 -0.70 -24.22
C ARG A 217 -6.58 0.15 -24.68
N LYS A 218 -6.01 -0.25 -25.82
CA LYS A 218 -5.28 0.65 -26.70
C LYS A 218 -6.32 1.44 -27.52
N GLU A 219 -6.09 2.73 -27.68
CA GLU A 219 -6.59 3.46 -28.86
C GLU A 219 -6.02 2.82 -30.14
#